data_AF-A0A0C9NVD6-F1
#
_entry.id   AF-A0A0C9NVD6-F1
#
_cell.length_a   1.000
_cell.length_b   1.000
_cell.length_c   1.000
_cell.angle_alpha   90.00
_cell.angle_beta   90.00
_cell.angle_gamma   90.00
#
_symmetry.space_group_name_H-M   'P 1'
#
loop_
_entity.id
_entity.type
_entity.pdbx_description
1 polymer ?
#
loop_
_entity_poly.entity_id
_entity_poly.type
_entity_poly.pdbx_seq_one_letter_code
_entity_poly.pdbx_strand_id
1 'polypeptide(L)'
;MTIRAIEILKTVDLIAAEDTRHTQMLLNHFEIKTKTISFHEHNTQMRIPELLAKLANGETIAQVSDAGMPSISDPGKELVRAAIDAGVPVVPLPGANAATTALIASGLPPQPFLFYGFLPRKAGEKNRELEKLAHESATLLFYESPHRVGKTLAAMQTAFGDRQAALARELTKKFETFIRGSLSALQTYAAGDLKGEFVIMVEGAADKPAVDVTVPLKMQVEAIVATGAKPNAAIKLVAKQNGLAKQVVYDAYHELEK
;
A
#
# COMPACT_ATOMS: atom_id res chain seq x y z
N MET A 1 -0.74 21.46 4.47
CA MET A 1 -1.30 22.04 3.22
C MET A 1 -0.19 22.71 2.43
N THR A 2 -0.21 22.69 1.09
CA THR A 2 0.78 23.39 0.25
C THR A 2 0.27 24.79 -0.12
N ILE A 3 1.19 25.74 -0.37
CA ILE A 3 0.83 27.11 -0.78
C ILE A 3 -0.01 27.08 -2.06
N ARG A 4 0.42 26.31 -3.07
CA ARG A 4 -0.29 26.16 -4.33
C ARG A 4 -1.70 25.59 -4.17
N ALA A 5 -1.92 24.64 -3.25
CA ALA A 5 -3.27 24.13 -3.00
C ALA A 5 -4.18 25.21 -2.42
N ILE A 6 -3.68 26.03 -1.48
CA ILE A 6 -4.45 27.15 -0.92
C ILE A 6 -4.81 28.15 -2.02
N GLU A 7 -3.86 28.53 -2.87
CA GLU A 7 -4.10 29.43 -4.00
C GLU A 7 -5.16 28.88 -4.94
N ILE A 8 -5.02 27.64 -5.41
CA ILE A 8 -5.99 27.02 -6.32
C ILE A 8 -7.38 26.96 -5.69
N LEU A 9 -7.48 26.50 -4.44
CA LEU A 9 -8.78 26.43 -3.75
C LEU A 9 -9.42 27.81 -3.57
N LYS A 10 -8.66 28.91 -3.52
CA LYS A 10 -9.18 30.29 -3.50
C LYS A 10 -9.64 30.80 -4.86
N THR A 11 -9.13 30.26 -5.97
CA THR A 11 -9.33 30.82 -7.31
C THR A 11 -10.26 30.00 -8.21
N VAL A 12 -10.45 28.71 -7.94
CA VAL A 12 -11.40 27.88 -8.70
C VAL A 12 -12.84 28.34 -8.46
N ASP A 13 -13.73 28.08 -9.42
CA ASP A 13 -15.14 28.46 -9.34
C ASP A 13 -15.93 27.53 -8.38
N LEU A 14 -15.48 26.28 -8.25
CA LEU A 14 -16.15 25.24 -7.47
C LEU A 14 -15.17 24.23 -6.88
N ILE A 15 -15.47 23.74 -5.67
CA ILE A 15 -14.76 22.62 -5.03
C ILE A 15 -15.69 21.41 -4.94
N ALA A 16 -15.37 20.34 -5.66
CA ALA A 16 -16.00 19.03 -5.51
C ALA A 16 -15.35 18.27 -4.35
N ALA A 17 -16.08 18.10 -3.25
CA ALA A 17 -15.58 17.55 -2.00
C ALA A 17 -16.33 16.27 -1.59
N GLU A 18 -15.61 15.29 -1.06
CA GLU A 18 -16.18 14.05 -0.51
C GLU A 18 -17.19 14.33 0.61
N ASP A 19 -16.75 14.91 1.73
CA ASP A 19 -17.60 15.53 2.73
C ASP A 19 -17.43 17.06 2.74
N THR A 20 -18.48 17.78 2.35
CA THR A 20 -18.49 19.25 2.32
C THR A 20 -18.39 19.87 3.70
N ARG A 21 -18.88 19.22 4.76
CA ARG A 21 -18.83 19.71 6.15
C ARG A 21 -17.41 19.62 6.69
N HIS A 22 -16.75 18.48 6.46
CA HIS A 22 -15.35 18.29 6.83
C HIS A 22 -14.47 19.27 6.06
N THR A 23 -14.64 19.35 4.75
CA THR A 23 -13.91 20.28 3.89
C THR A 23 -14.11 21.74 4.33
N GLN A 24 -15.33 22.13 4.71
CA GLN A 24 -15.60 23.50 5.17
C GLN A 24 -14.76 23.92 6.37
N MET A 25 -14.42 23.00 7.29
CA MET A 25 -13.53 23.31 8.42
C MET A 25 -12.13 23.72 7.95
N LEU A 26 -11.58 22.99 6.96
CA LEU A 26 -10.30 23.30 6.34
C LEU A 26 -10.34 24.63 5.58
N LEU A 27 -11.41 24.85 4.80
CA LEU A 27 -11.58 26.09 4.03
C LEU A 27 -11.69 27.31 4.95
N ASN A 28 -12.42 27.20 6.06
CA ASN A 28 -12.53 28.26 7.06
C ASN A 28 -11.17 28.61 7.66
N HIS A 29 -10.34 27.62 7.98
CA HIS A 29 -9.01 27.83 8.54
C HIS A 29 -8.09 28.64 7.62
N PHE A 30 -8.21 28.47 6.30
CA PHE A 30 -7.42 29.21 5.31
C PHE A 30 -8.15 30.40 4.66
N GLU A 31 -9.32 30.77 5.21
CA GLU A 31 -10.18 31.86 4.72
C GLU A 31 -10.56 31.70 3.24
N ILE A 32 -10.84 30.47 2.82
CA ILE A 32 -11.26 30.12 1.46
C ILE A 32 -12.80 30.22 1.39
N LYS A 33 -13.30 31.06 0.47
CA LYS A 33 -14.75 31.35 0.31
C LYS A 33 -15.41 30.62 -0.85
N THR A 34 -14.64 29.84 -1.59
CA THR A 34 -15.10 29.11 -2.77
C THR A 34 -16.21 28.13 -2.41
N LYS A 35 -17.24 28.06 -3.25
CA LYS A 35 -18.39 27.19 -3.02
C LYS A 35 -17.99 25.73 -3.12
N THR A 36 -18.65 24.88 -2.34
CA THR A 36 -18.46 23.43 -2.37
C THR A 36 -19.67 22.73 -2.95
N ILE A 37 -19.44 21.57 -3.57
CA ILE A 37 -20.46 20.60 -3.98
C ILE A 37 -20.04 19.21 -3.49
N SER A 38 -21.00 18.42 -3.02
CA SER A 38 -20.70 17.06 -2.57
C SER A 38 -20.44 16.13 -3.75
N PHE A 39 -19.34 15.39 -3.68
CA PHE A 39 -18.89 14.43 -4.68
C PHE A 39 -18.28 13.20 -4.01
N HIS A 40 -19.07 12.13 -3.90
CA HIS A 40 -18.70 10.91 -3.20
C HIS A 40 -19.24 9.67 -3.92
N GLU A 41 -18.80 8.47 -3.54
CA GLU A 41 -19.09 7.21 -4.24
C GLU A 41 -20.60 6.99 -4.53
N HIS A 42 -21.49 7.41 -3.63
CA HIS A 42 -22.93 7.24 -3.81
C HIS A 42 -23.61 8.22 -4.78
N ASN A 43 -22.92 9.26 -5.25
CA ASN A 43 -23.51 10.28 -6.13
C ASN A 43 -22.74 10.51 -7.44
N THR A 44 -21.71 9.71 -7.73
CA THR A 44 -20.83 9.92 -8.90
C THR A 44 -21.60 9.94 -10.22
N GLN A 45 -22.55 9.01 -10.40
CA GLN A 45 -23.37 8.90 -11.62
C GLN A 45 -24.19 10.17 -11.92
N MET A 46 -24.64 10.86 -10.86
CA MET A 46 -25.36 12.12 -11.00
C MET A 46 -24.41 13.30 -11.18
N ARG A 47 -23.33 13.35 -10.39
CA ARG A 47 -22.45 14.52 -10.31
C ARG A 47 -21.47 14.63 -11.47
N ILE A 48 -21.01 13.52 -12.04
CA ILE A 48 -20.03 13.57 -13.14
C ILE A 48 -20.59 14.36 -14.34
N PRO A 49 -21.79 14.09 -14.88
CA PRO A 49 -22.36 14.88 -15.98
C PRO A 49 -22.51 16.37 -15.63
N GLU A 50 -22.93 16.69 -14.41
CA GLU A 50 -23.08 18.07 -13.94
C GLU A 50 -21.73 18.81 -13.91
N LEU A 51 -20.69 18.18 -13.34
CA LEU A 51 -19.35 18.75 -13.25
C LEU A 51 -18.72 18.92 -14.64
N LEU A 52 -18.92 17.95 -15.54
CA LEU A 52 -18.44 18.06 -16.93
C LEU A 52 -19.12 19.19 -17.70
N ALA A 53 -20.43 19.39 -17.52
CA ALA A 53 -21.13 20.51 -18.15
C ALA A 53 -20.56 21.87 -17.70
N LYS A 54 -20.23 22.00 -16.41
CA LYS A 54 -19.58 23.19 -15.86
C LYS A 54 -18.18 23.41 -16.44
N LEU A 55 -17.37 22.37 -16.48
CA LEU A 55 -16.03 22.40 -17.10
C LEU A 55 -16.11 22.78 -18.59
N ALA A 56 -17.09 22.24 -19.33
CA ALA A 56 -17.32 22.57 -20.73
C ALA A 56 -17.73 24.04 -20.95
N ASN A 57 -18.39 24.65 -19.96
CA ASN A 57 -18.74 26.06 -19.96
C ASN A 57 -17.59 26.98 -19.49
N GLY A 58 -16.40 26.43 -19.25
CA GLY A 58 -15.20 27.18 -18.87
C GLY A 58 -15.02 27.39 -17.36
N GLU A 59 -15.87 26.80 -16.50
CA GLU A 59 -15.63 26.81 -15.05
C GLU A 59 -14.38 25.98 -14.71
N THR A 60 -13.61 26.43 -13.71
CA THR A 60 -12.51 25.66 -13.13
C THR A 60 -12.98 24.98 -11.85
N ILE A 61 -12.73 23.67 -11.72
CA ILE A 61 -13.17 22.87 -10.57
C ILE A 61 -11.97 22.22 -9.89
N ALA A 62 -11.86 22.37 -8.57
CA ALA A 62 -10.95 21.57 -7.75
C ALA A 62 -11.68 20.36 -7.17
N GLN A 63 -11.03 19.19 -7.16
CA GLN A 63 -11.53 18.00 -6.50
C GLN A 63 -10.68 17.68 -5.27
N VAL A 64 -11.32 17.43 -4.14
CA VAL A 64 -10.67 17.09 -2.85
C VAL A 64 -11.34 15.86 -2.23
N SER A 65 -10.58 15.10 -1.46
CA SER A 65 -11.10 14.07 -0.55
C SER A 65 -11.00 14.56 0.89
N ASP A 66 -11.55 13.77 1.81
CA ASP A 66 -11.53 14.11 3.23
C ASP A 66 -10.11 14.22 3.80
N ALA A 67 -9.14 13.46 3.25
CA ALA A 67 -7.74 13.57 3.62
C ALA A 67 -6.78 13.10 2.51
N GLY A 68 -5.67 13.81 2.36
CA GLY A 68 -4.53 13.34 1.59
C GLY A 68 -4.68 13.50 0.08
N MET A 69 -4.57 12.38 -0.65
CA MET A 69 -4.44 12.36 -2.11
C MET A 69 -5.73 11.83 -2.74
N PRO A 70 -6.55 12.70 -3.36
CA PRO A 70 -7.82 12.28 -3.93
C PRO A 70 -7.64 11.35 -5.13
N SER A 71 -8.72 10.67 -5.53
CA SER A 71 -8.76 9.77 -6.69
C SER A 71 -7.96 8.46 -6.57
N ILE A 72 -7.44 8.11 -5.38
CA ILE A 72 -6.76 6.83 -5.12
C ILE A 72 -7.70 5.85 -4.40
N SER A 73 -7.81 5.99 -3.07
CA SER A 73 -8.74 5.20 -2.25
C SER A 73 -10.12 5.86 -2.15
N ASP A 74 -10.15 7.17 -2.39
CA ASP A 74 -11.31 8.04 -2.27
C ASP A 74 -12.02 8.18 -3.63
N PRO A 75 -13.28 8.63 -3.65
CA PRO A 75 -13.97 9.02 -4.89
C PRO A 75 -13.13 10.02 -5.71
N GLY A 76 -13.25 9.96 -7.04
CA GLY A 76 -12.48 10.84 -7.94
C GLY A 76 -12.05 10.20 -9.24
N LYS A 77 -11.63 8.92 -9.21
CA LYS A 77 -11.11 8.22 -10.39
C LYS A 77 -12.06 8.27 -11.60
N GLU A 78 -13.36 8.16 -11.35
CA GLU A 78 -14.40 8.17 -12.38
C GLU A 78 -14.55 9.56 -13.01
N LEU A 79 -14.46 10.63 -12.21
CA LEU A 79 -14.48 12.00 -12.71
C LEU A 79 -13.22 12.32 -13.53
N VAL A 80 -12.05 11.90 -13.05
CA VAL A 80 -10.78 12.04 -13.80
C VAL A 80 -10.89 11.34 -15.15
N ARG A 81 -11.39 10.10 -15.18
CA ARG A 81 -11.57 9.37 -16.43
C ARG A 81 -12.54 10.08 -17.38
N ALA A 82 -13.69 10.51 -16.87
CA ALA A 82 -14.68 11.20 -17.66
C ALA A 82 -14.19 12.56 -18.19
N ALA A 83 -13.38 13.29 -17.42
CA ALA A 83 -12.73 14.52 -17.85
C ALA A 83 -11.75 14.27 -19.00
N ILE A 84 -10.91 13.23 -18.89
CA ILE A 84 -9.98 12.82 -19.96
C ILE A 84 -10.75 12.44 -21.23
N ASP A 85 -11.81 11.63 -21.10
CA ASP A 85 -12.62 11.21 -22.24
C ASP A 85 -13.34 12.40 -22.92
N ALA A 86 -13.66 13.46 -22.15
CA ALA A 86 -14.23 14.71 -22.65
C ALA A 86 -13.19 15.74 -23.15
N GLY A 87 -11.89 15.41 -23.13
CA GLY A 87 -10.82 16.33 -23.54
C GLY A 87 -10.58 17.48 -22.56
N VAL A 88 -11.07 17.39 -21.32
CA VAL A 88 -10.85 18.37 -20.26
C VAL A 88 -9.48 18.10 -19.60
N PRO A 89 -8.59 19.11 -19.50
CA PRO A 89 -7.31 18.95 -18.82
C PRO A 89 -7.48 18.60 -17.33
N VAL A 90 -6.71 17.61 -16.86
CA VAL A 90 -6.64 17.24 -15.44
C VAL A 90 -5.26 17.63 -14.91
N VAL A 91 -5.23 18.51 -13.90
CA VAL A 91 -3.98 19.05 -13.34
C VAL A 91 -3.78 18.53 -11.90
N PRO A 92 -2.95 17.49 -11.69
CA PRO A 92 -2.66 16.99 -10.35
C PRO A 92 -1.71 17.93 -9.60
N LEU A 93 -2.05 18.26 -8.35
CA LEU A 93 -1.14 18.94 -7.43
C LEU A 93 -0.42 17.90 -6.57
N PRO A 94 0.89 18.03 -6.32
CA PRO A 94 1.57 17.22 -5.32
C PRO A 94 1.01 17.55 -3.93
N GLY A 95 0.90 16.54 -3.07
CA GLY A 95 0.24 16.66 -1.78
C GLY A 95 0.57 15.52 -0.81
N ALA A 96 -0.10 15.54 0.33
CA ALA A 96 0.09 14.54 1.37
C ALA A 96 -0.43 13.17 0.94
N ASN A 97 0.37 12.12 1.14
CA ASN A 97 -0.03 10.73 0.96
C ASN A 97 0.44 9.93 2.18
N ALA A 98 -0.49 9.37 2.95
CA ALA A 98 -0.16 8.71 4.21
C ALA A 98 0.77 7.50 4.00
N ALA A 99 0.57 6.71 2.94
CA ALA A 99 1.38 5.52 2.66
C ALA A 99 2.85 5.86 2.39
N THR A 100 3.13 6.82 1.51
CA THR A 100 4.52 7.21 1.19
C THR A 100 5.17 7.95 2.35
N THR A 101 4.42 8.79 3.07
CA THR A 101 4.91 9.46 4.29
C THR A 101 5.28 8.44 5.37
N ALA A 102 4.49 7.38 5.54
CA ALA A 102 4.81 6.29 6.46
C ALA A 102 6.05 5.52 6.00
N LEU A 103 6.12 5.17 4.71
CA LEU A 103 7.17 4.33 4.14
C LEU A 103 8.56 4.91 4.37
N ILE A 104 8.75 6.21 4.09
CA ILE A 104 10.08 6.85 4.22
C ILE A 104 10.60 6.88 5.66
N ALA A 105 9.71 6.76 6.65
CA ALA A 105 10.07 6.70 8.06
C ALA A 105 9.98 5.27 8.64
N SER A 106 9.62 4.26 7.83
CA SER A 106 9.35 2.90 8.31
C SER A 106 10.61 2.11 8.70
N GLY A 107 11.75 2.40 8.07
CA GLY A 107 12.97 1.59 8.17
C GLY A 107 13.00 0.38 7.22
N LEU A 108 11.95 0.16 6.42
CA LEU A 108 11.93 -0.82 5.34
C LEU A 108 12.48 -0.23 4.04
N PRO A 109 12.92 -1.06 3.07
CA PRO A 109 13.32 -0.58 1.75
C PRO A 109 12.20 0.23 1.08
N PRO A 110 12.43 1.51 0.74
CA PRO A 110 11.38 2.34 0.16
C PRO A 110 11.18 2.11 -1.35
N GLN A 111 12.01 1.28 -1.99
CA GLN A 111 11.96 1.02 -3.42
C GLN A 111 12.51 -0.38 -3.77
N PRO A 112 11.81 -1.17 -4.61
CA PRO A 112 10.43 -0.93 -5.06
C PRO A 112 9.42 -1.08 -3.91
N PHE A 113 8.27 -0.41 -4.03
CA PHE A 113 7.14 -0.59 -3.11
C PHE A 113 5.84 -0.81 -3.88
N LEU A 114 4.89 -1.48 -3.25
CA LEU A 114 3.53 -1.70 -3.76
C LEU A 114 2.54 -1.12 -2.75
N PHE A 115 1.79 -0.10 -3.17
CA PHE A 115 0.66 0.41 -2.40
C PHE A 115 -0.61 -0.36 -2.77
N TYR A 116 -1.17 -1.08 -1.79
CA TYR A 116 -2.40 -1.85 -1.98
C TYR A 116 -3.65 -1.06 -1.53
N GLY A 117 -3.50 -0.22 -0.51
CA GLY A 117 -4.64 0.43 0.15
C GLY A 117 -5.33 -0.50 1.15
N PHE A 118 -6.66 -0.59 1.11
CA PHE A 118 -7.43 -1.38 2.08
C PHE A 118 -7.64 -2.82 1.62
N LEU A 119 -7.32 -3.79 2.48
CA LEU A 119 -7.66 -5.20 2.24
C LEU A 119 -9.18 -5.44 2.34
N PRO A 120 -9.72 -6.42 1.59
CA PRO A 120 -11.13 -6.81 1.68
C PRO A 120 -11.59 -7.06 3.12
N ARG A 121 -12.85 -6.73 3.41
CA ARG A 121 -13.43 -6.93 4.74
C ARG A 121 -13.69 -8.42 5.05
N LYS A 122 -14.10 -9.19 4.04
CA LYS A 122 -14.39 -10.62 4.18
C LYS A 122 -13.09 -11.41 4.31
N ALA A 123 -13.02 -12.30 5.29
CA ALA A 123 -11.81 -13.04 5.61
C ALA A 123 -11.29 -13.88 4.44
N GLY A 124 -12.17 -14.60 3.72
CA GLY A 124 -11.77 -15.43 2.57
C GLY A 124 -11.18 -14.61 1.43
N GLU A 125 -11.78 -13.48 1.08
CA GLU A 125 -11.27 -12.57 0.05
C GLU A 125 -9.92 -11.96 0.48
N LYS A 126 -9.82 -11.49 1.73
CA LYS A 126 -8.58 -10.96 2.29
C LYS A 126 -7.43 -11.97 2.23
N ASN A 127 -7.68 -13.20 2.68
CA ASN A 127 -6.65 -14.24 2.69
C ASN A 127 -6.18 -14.57 1.28
N ARG A 128 -7.11 -14.67 0.32
CA ARG A 128 -6.76 -14.90 -1.09
C ARG A 128 -5.90 -13.79 -1.68
N GLU A 129 -6.19 -12.51 -1.37
CA GLU A 129 -5.35 -11.42 -1.86
C GLU A 129 -3.97 -11.42 -1.18
N LEU A 130 -3.90 -11.73 0.12
CA LEU A 130 -2.62 -11.87 0.82
C LEU A 130 -1.79 -13.04 0.25
N GLU A 131 -2.39 -14.18 -0.07
CA GLU A 131 -1.68 -15.30 -0.69
C GLU A 131 -1.02 -14.91 -2.03
N LYS A 132 -1.68 -14.07 -2.85
CA LYS A 132 -1.08 -13.57 -4.10
C LYS A 132 0.14 -12.68 -3.84
N LEU A 133 0.09 -11.89 -2.78
CA LEU A 133 1.18 -10.96 -2.39
C LEU A 133 2.33 -11.67 -1.66
N ALA A 134 2.18 -12.95 -1.31
CA ALA A 134 3.17 -13.67 -0.52
C ALA A 134 4.53 -13.84 -1.21
N HIS A 135 4.62 -13.60 -2.52
CA HIS A 135 5.89 -13.67 -3.26
C HIS A 135 6.36 -12.31 -3.78
N GLU A 136 5.66 -11.24 -3.45
CA GLU A 136 6.05 -9.88 -3.85
C GLU A 136 7.30 -9.45 -3.10
N SER A 137 8.35 -9.07 -3.83
CA SER A 137 9.65 -8.62 -3.30
C SER A 137 9.65 -7.13 -2.92
N ALA A 138 8.70 -6.34 -3.45
CA ALA A 138 8.52 -4.95 -3.07
C ALA A 138 7.95 -4.81 -1.65
N THR A 139 8.30 -3.73 -0.95
CA THR A 139 7.66 -3.40 0.34
C THR A 139 6.18 -3.12 0.12
N LEU A 140 5.32 -3.80 0.88
CA LEU A 140 3.87 -3.75 0.75
C LEU A 140 3.28 -2.72 1.71
N LEU A 141 2.43 -1.81 1.22
CA LEU A 141 1.79 -0.77 2.02
C LEU A 141 0.26 -0.97 2.03
N PHE A 142 -0.32 -0.98 3.22
CA PHE A 142 -1.76 -1.13 3.45
C PHE A 142 -2.28 -0.04 4.38
N TYR A 143 -3.55 0.33 4.18
CA TYR A 143 -4.31 1.09 5.16
C TYR A 143 -5.20 0.15 5.97
N GLU A 144 -5.36 0.45 7.26
CA GLU A 144 -6.24 -0.34 8.11
C GLU A 144 -6.88 0.46 9.23
N SER A 145 -8.10 0.06 9.60
CA SER A 145 -8.82 0.65 10.72
C SER A 145 -8.33 0.05 12.06
N PRO A 146 -8.44 0.80 13.17
CA PRO A 146 -7.93 0.35 14.46
C PRO A 146 -8.61 -0.94 14.94
N HIS A 147 -9.89 -1.12 14.61
CA HIS A 147 -10.66 -2.31 14.98
C HIS A 147 -10.30 -3.57 14.18
N ARG A 148 -9.56 -3.42 13.07
CA ARG A 148 -9.21 -4.51 12.16
C ARG A 148 -7.73 -4.87 12.18
N VAL A 149 -6.85 -3.95 12.60
CA VAL A 149 -5.39 -4.09 12.51
C VAL A 149 -4.89 -5.42 13.07
N GLY A 150 -5.32 -5.85 14.26
CA GLY A 150 -4.91 -7.13 14.84
C GLY A 150 -5.30 -8.34 13.98
N LYS A 151 -6.54 -8.38 13.49
CA LYS A 151 -7.03 -9.45 12.59
C LYS A 151 -6.35 -9.44 11.22
N THR A 152 -5.87 -8.28 10.77
CA THR A 152 -5.16 -8.14 9.51
C THR A 152 -3.71 -8.57 9.66
N LEU A 153 -3.03 -8.21 10.76
CA LEU A 153 -1.69 -8.70 11.08
C LEU A 153 -1.64 -10.23 11.24
N ALA A 154 -2.66 -10.83 11.87
CA ALA A 154 -2.79 -12.29 11.96
C ALA A 154 -2.91 -12.97 10.58
N ALA A 155 -3.70 -12.40 9.69
CA ALA A 155 -3.85 -12.90 8.32
C ALA A 155 -2.55 -12.73 7.52
N MET A 156 -1.88 -11.58 7.67
CA MET A 156 -0.58 -11.31 7.04
C MET A 156 0.48 -12.31 7.52
N GLN A 157 0.58 -12.56 8.82
CA GLN A 157 1.55 -13.54 9.34
C GLN A 157 1.29 -14.95 8.77
N THR A 158 0.02 -15.33 8.66
CA THR A 158 -0.37 -16.62 8.07
C THR A 158 0.09 -16.74 6.61
N ALA A 159 -0.08 -15.69 5.82
CA ALA A 159 0.26 -15.69 4.40
C ALA A 159 1.75 -15.44 4.11
N PHE A 160 2.40 -14.59 4.90
CA PHE A 160 3.74 -14.06 4.62
C PHE A 160 4.85 -14.70 5.47
N GLY A 161 4.48 -15.42 6.54
CA GLY A 161 5.40 -15.79 7.61
C GLY A 161 5.68 -14.61 8.55
N ASP A 162 6.76 -14.68 9.32
CA ASP A 162 7.08 -13.67 10.34
C ASP A 162 7.99 -12.54 9.82
N ARG A 163 7.60 -11.91 8.71
CA ARG A 163 8.37 -10.84 8.07
C ARG A 163 8.52 -9.61 8.96
N GLN A 164 9.58 -8.84 8.71
CA GLN A 164 9.68 -7.49 9.29
C GLN A 164 8.57 -6.60 8.74
N ALA A 165 8.07 -5.74 9.60
CA ALA A 165 6.98 -4.85 9.31
C ALA A 165 7.06 -3.60 10.20
N ALA A 166 6.26 -2.60 9.84
CA ALA A 166 6.06 -1.40 10.64
C ALA A 166 4.58 -1.00 10.64
N LEU A 167 4.12 -0.47 11.76
CA LEU A 167 2.87 0.26 11.89
C LEU A 167 3.20 1.75 12.05
N ALA A 168 2.62 2.58 11.21
CA ALA A 168 2.55 4.02 11.45
C ALA A 168 1.14 4.36 11.92
N ARG A 169 1.03 4.95 13.10
CA ARG A 169 -0.23 5.31 13.74
C ARG A 169 -0.34 6.82 13.87
N GLU A 170 -1.51 7.36 13.54
CA GLU A 170 -1.83 8.79 13.78
C GLU A 170 -0.82 9.76 13.17
N LEU A 171 -0.38 9.48 11.94
CA LEU A 171 0.57 10.31 11.20
C LEU A 171 0.16 11.79 11.19
N THR A 172 1.15 12.65 11.40
CA THR A 172 1.11 14.10 11.52
C THR A 172 0.33 14.66 12.72
N LYS A 173 -0.16 13.80 13.62
CA LYS A 173 -0.95 14.19 14.80
C LYS A 173 -0.11 14.13 16.07
N LYS A 174 -0.67 14.61 17.19
CA LYS A 174 0.01 14.67 18.50
C LYS A 174 0.52 13.32 19.01
N PHE A 175 -0.16 12.22 18.66
CA PHE A 175 0.16 10.87 19.12
C PHE A 175 0.76 10.00 18.00
N GLU A 176 1.41 10.63 17.01
CA GLU A 176 2.13 9.91 15.96
C GLU A 176 3.10 8.90 16.57
N THR A 177 3.00 7.64 16.17
CA THR A 177 3.86 6.55 16.66
C THR A 177 4.23 5.61 15.52
N PHE A 178 5.50 5.23 15.46
CA PHE A 178 5.98 4.12 14.63
C PHE A 178 6.34 2.92 15.52
N ILE A 179 5.76 1.76 15.22
CA ILE A 179 6.07 0.49 15.88
C ILE A 179 6.68 -0.43 14.82
N ARG A 180 7.87 -0.97 15.08
CA ARG A 180 8.63 -1.79 14.13
C ARG A 180 8.95 -3.14 14.75
N GLY A 181 8.97 -4.18 13.93
CA GLY A 181 9.34 -5.53 14.35
C GLY A 181 8.74 -6.57 13.41
N SER A 182 8.81 -7.83 13.80
CA SER A 182 8.15 -8.91 13.07
C SER A 182 6.63 -8.79 13.15
N LEU A 183 5.92 -9.41 12.20
CA LEU A 183 4.45 -9.48 12.22
C LEU A 183 3.90 -10.05 13.53
N SER A 184 4.58 -11.02 14.15
CA SER A 184 4.25 -11.56 15.47
C SER A 184 4.37 -10.52 16.59
N ALA A 185 5.45 -9.75 16.62
CA ALA A 185 5.65 -8.69 17.61
C ALA A 185 4.58 -7.58 17.47
N LEU A 186 4.23 -7.23 16.23
CA LEU A 186 3.18 -6.24 15.96
C LEU A 186 1.78 -6.74 16.36
N GLN A 187 1.52 -8.04 16.29
CA GLN A 187 0.26 -8.60 16.81
C GLN A 187 0.16 -8.47 18.33
N THR A 188 1.26 -8.70 19.05
CA THR A 188 1.28 -8.48 20.50
C THR A 188 0.97 -7.02 20.83
N TYR A 189 1.53 -6.07 20.09
CA TYR A 189 1.16 -4.66 20.22
C TYR A 189 -0.33 -4.41 19.92
N ALA A 190 -0.86 -5.04 18.87
CA ALA A 190 -2.24 -4.89 18.43
C ALA A 190 -3.29 -5.59 19.30
N ALA A 191 -2.88 -6.29 20.37
CA ALA A 191 -3.80 -6.89 21.34
C ALA A 191 -4.45 -5.86 22.28
N GLY A 192 -3.92 -4.63 22.35
CA GLY A 192 -4.51 -3.53 23.11
C GLY A 192 -5.70 -2.86 22.42
N ASP A 193 -6.41 -1.98 23.14
CA ASP A 193 -7.43 -1.11 22.54
C ASP A 193 -6.76 0.00 21.73
N LEU A 194 -6.67 -0.22 20.42
CA LEU A 194 -6.05 0.73 19.49
C LEU A 194 -7.07 1.76 19.00
N LYS A 195 -6.60 2.99 18.80
CA LYS A 195 -7.38 4.12 18.27
C LYS A 195 -6.61 4.84 17.19
N GLY A 196 -7.34 5.51 16.31
CA GLY A 196 -6.77 6.29 15.22
C GLY A 196 -6.53 5.47 13.97
N GLU A 197 -5.80 6.05 13.03
CA GLU A 197 -5.60 5.49 11.69
C GLU A 197 -4.22 4.84 11.56
N PHE A 198 -4.15 3.75 10.80
CA PHE A 198 -2.93 2.97 10.63
C PHE A 198 -2.52 2.82 9.17
N VAL A 199 -1.23 2.98 8.93
CA VAL A 199 -0.54 2.42 7.75
C VAL A 199 0.25 1.20 8.21
N ILE A 200 0.00 0.06 7.59
CA ILE A 200 0.76 -1.18 7.80
C ILE A 200 1.75 -1.31 6.63
N MET A 201 3.02 -1.48 6.94
CA MET A 201 4.08 -1.65 5.96
C MET A 201 4.75 -2.99 6.24
N VAL A 202 4.84 -3.86 5.23
CA VAL A 202 5.41 -5.20 5.38
C VAL A 202 6.57 -5.33 4.41
N GLU A 203 7.70 -5.86 4.91
CA GLU A 203 8.84 -6.17 4.08
C GLU A 203 8.44 -7.11 2.92
N GLY A 204 9.06 -6.89 1.77
CA GLY A 204 8.92 -7.80 0.64
C GLY A 204 9.37 -9.21 0.98
N ALA A 205 9.00 -10.16 0.14
CA ALA A 205 9.55 -11.50 0.19
C ALA A 205 11.06 -11.39 -0.02
N ALA A 206 11.84 -12.04 0.85
CA ALA A 206 13.26 -12.19 0.60
C ALA A 206 13.47 -12.78 -0.80
N ASP A 207 14.46 -12.26 -1.52
CA ASP A 207 14.91 -12.89 -2.74
C ASP A 207 15.19 -14.36 -2.47
N LYS A 208 14.91 -15.21 -3.48
CA LYS A 208 15.32 -16.61 -3.38
C LYS A 208 16.82 -16.61 -3.08
N PRO A 209 17.25 -17.32 -2.03
CA PRO A 209 18.64 -17.26 -1.63
C PRO A 209 19.53 -17.58 -2.83
N ALA A 210 20.44 -16.65 -3.11
CA ALA A 210 21.38 -16.77 -4.20
C ALA A 210 22.33 -17.91 -3.88
N VAL A 211 22.51 -18.79 -4.84
CA VAL A 211 23.43 -19.91 -4.73
C VAL A 211 24.78 -19.46 -5.27
N ASP A 212 25.82 -19.59 -4.46
CA ASP A 212 27.19 -19.47 -4.96
C ASP A 212 27.51 -20.68 -5.83
N VAL A 213 27.44 -20.50 -7.15
CA VAL A 213 27.67 -21.58 -8.13
C VAL A 213 29.13 -22.05 -8.16
N THR A 214 30.04 -21.37 -7.46
CA THR A 214 31.47 -21.72 -7.42
C THR A 214 31.80 -22.80 -6.37
N VAL A 215 30.93 -23.03 -5.39
CA VAL A 215 31.13 -24.07 -4.36
C VAL A 215 30.44 -25.39 -4.74
N PRO A 216 30.81 -26.54 -4.14
CA PRO A 216 30.19 -27.83 -4.46
C PRO A 216 28.67 -27.85 -4.24
N LEU A 217 27.92 -28.59 -5.07
CA LEU A 217 26.45 -28.67 -5.03
C LEU A 217 25.89 -29.01 -3.65
N LYS A 218 26.57 -29.87 -2.89
CA LYS A 218 26.18 -30.20 -1.50
C LYS A 218 26.20 -28.97 -0.60
N MET A 219 27.30 -28.22 -0.60
CA MET A 219 27.43 -26.98 0.18
C MET A 219 26.43 -25.91 -0.24
N GLN A 220 26.14 -25.84 -1.55
CA GLN A 220 25.08 -24.98 -2.07
C GLN A 220 23.72 -25.34 -1.47
N VAL A 221 23.33 -26.62 -1.45
CA VAL A 221 22.06 -27.07 -0.87
C VAL A 221 22.03 -26.84 0.64
N GLU A 222 23.12 -27.14 1.35
CA GLU A 222 23.23 -26.92 2.80
C GLU A 222 23.07 -25.44 3.17
N ALA A 223 23.65 -24.52 2.40
CA ALA A 223 23.50 -23.08 2.61
C ALA A 223 22.03 -22.64 2.49
N ILE A 224 21.27 -23.18 1.52
CA ILE A 224 19.84 -22.90 1.38
C ILE A 224 19.01 -23.56 2.49
N VAL A 225 19.38 -24.77 2.93
CA VAL A 225 18.71 -25.43 4.07
C VAL A 225 18.93 -24.65 5.37
N ALA A 226 20.11 -24.05 5.55
CA ALA A 226 20.43 -23.20 6.69
C ALA A 226 19.55 -21.93 6.78
N THR A 227 18.95 -21.49 5.66
CA THR A 227 17.94 -20.41 5.67
C THR A 227 16.54 -20.91 6.09
N GLY A 228 16.41 -22.16 6.55
CA GLY A 228 15.14 -22.78 6.96
C GLY A 228 14.37 -23.45 5.82
N ALA A 229 14.92 -23.55 4.61
CA ALA A 229 14.26 -24.22 3.50
C ALA A 229 14.26 -25.75 3.68
N LYS A 230 13.18 -26.42 3.26
CA LYS A 230 13.13 -27.88 3.22
C LYS A 230 14.18 -28.42 2.23
N PRO A 231 14.89 -29.53 2.52
CA PRO A 231 15.95 -30.06 1.66
C PRO A 231 15.55 -30.23 0.19
N ASN A 232 14.36 -30.76 -0.08
CA ASN A 232 13.89 -30.97 -1.45
C ASN A 232 13.60 -29.65 -2.21
N ALA A 233 13.24 -28.59 -1.48
CA ALA A 233 13.06 -27.25 -2.05
C ALA A 233 14.41 -26.59 -2.34
N ALA A 234 15.39 -26.75 -1.44
CA ALA A 234 16.77 -26.33 -1.63
C ALA A 234 17.41 -26.99 -2.86
N ILE A 235 17.30 -28.31 -2.99
CA ILE A 235 17.77 -29.07 -4.17
C ILE A 235 17.17 -28.53 -5.47
N LYS A 236 15.85 -28.27 -5.49
CA LYS A 236 15.16 -27.74 -6.68
C LYS A 236 15.65 -26.33 -7.03
N LEU A 237 15.93 -25.49 -6.03
CA LEU A 237 16.45 -24.14 -6.23
C LEU A 237 17.87 -24.17 -6.78
N VAL A 238 18.75 -24.96 -6.17
CA VAL A 238 20.14 -25.15 -6.58
C VAL A 238 20.22 -25.70 -8.00
N ALA A 239 19.43 -26.73 -8.33
CA ALA A 239 19.34 -27.28 -9.69
C ALA A 239 18.95 -26.21 -10.72
N LYS A 240 17.95 -25.39 -10.41
CA LYS A 240 17.51 -24.30 -11.29
C LYS A 240 18.60 -23.25 -11.49
N GLN A 241 19.27 -22.81 -10.42
CA GLN A 241 20.27 -21.74 -10.48
C GLN A 241 21.58 -22.20 -11.17
N ASN A 242 21.93 -23.48 -11.08
CA ASN A 242 23.08 -24.07 -11.79
C ASN A 242 22.74 -24.55 -13.22
N GLY A 243 21.47 -24.53 -13.63
CA GLY A 243 21.04 -25.08 -14.92
C GLY A 243 21.17 -26.61 -15.02
N LEU A 244 21.13 -27.33 -13.90
CA LEU A 244 21.29 -28.77 -13.81
C LEU A 244 19.97 -29.51 -13.64
N ALA A 245 19.95 -30.80 -13.97
CA ALA A 245 18.83 -31.67 -13.64
C ALA A 245 18.72 -31.86 -12.11
N LYS A 246 17.50 -31.86 -11.58
CA LYS A 246 17.23 -32.03 -10.14
C LYS A 246 17.91 -33.27 -9.56
N GLN A 247 17.92 -34.38 -10.31
CA GLN A 247 18.50 -35.65 -9.86
C GLN A 247 20.02 -35.52 -9.60
N VAL A 248 20.75 -34.79 -10.44
CA VAL A 248 22.20 -34.54 -10.26
C VAL A 248 22.48 -33.84 -8.93
N VAL A 249 21.70 -32.83 -8.59
CA VAL A 249 21.84 -32.12 -7.31
C VAL A 249 21.38 -32.97 -6.12
N TYR A 250 20.35 -33.82 -6.32
CA TYR A 250 19.88 -34.75 -5.30
C TYR A 250 20.95 -35.79 -4.96
N ASP A 251 21.55 -36.38 -5.98
CA ASP A 251 22.59 -37.40 -5.85
C ASP A 251 23.83 -36.80 -5.19
N ALA A 252 24.27 -35.61 -5.63
CA ALA A 252 25.38 -34.89 -5.02
C ALA A 252 25.14 -34.50 -3.55
N TYR A 253 23.91 -34.11 -3.19
CA TYR A 253 23.57 -33.73 -1.81
C TYR A 253 23.51 -34.93 -0.86
N HIS A 254 22.97 -36.05 -1.33
CA HIS A 254 22.87 -37.28 -0.55
C HIS A 254 24.12 -38.17 -0.65
N GLU A 255 25.16 -37.70 -1.36
CA GLU A 255 26.40 -38.44 -1.63
C GLU A 255 26.10 -39.81 -2.26
N LEU A 256 25.07 -39.85 -3.10
CA LEU A 256 24.65 -41.01 -3.88
C LEU A 256 25.36 -40.98 -5.23
N GLU A 257 26.69 -41.07 -5.27
CA GLU A 257 27.36 -41.43 -6.52
C GLU A 257 28.17 -42.73 -6.38
N LYS A 258 28.18 -43.45 -7.51
CA LYS A 258 28.96 -44.66 -7.79
C LYS A 258 30.46 -44.39 -7.83
#